data_AF-A0A4S2MNH3-F1
#
_entry.id   AF-A0A4S2MNH3-F1
#
_cell.length_a   1.000
_cell.length_b   1.000
_cell.length_c   1.000
_cell.angle_alpha   90.00
_cell.angle_beta   90.00
_cell.angle_gamma   90.00
#
_symmetry.space_group_name_H-M   'P 1'
#
loop_
_entity.id
_entity.type
_entity.pdbx_description
1 polymer ?
#
loop_
_entity_poly.entity_id
_entity_poly.type
_entity_poly.pdbx_seq_one_letter_code
_entity_poly.pdbx_strand_id
1 'polypeptide(L)'
;MNWGQLEWMRTVYHIVPALIILSKPRLTRFVSISSHLPLPFFSAQPQFVSNDAIRSWHPQQPHQSFAWFLPPAPSSSLSSHLFLSLELSTTTTSTMPSPDRPQPANTPAPNTSFFTPHQSPPAGTLLPASPTTPKLFTPLPLRSLTLHNRLGVAPMCTYSAHQGSLTPWHFSHLTSLSLRGPGITIIEATAVLPEGRISPQDSGLWEDGQVAPLKQLAEFFHSQNQKLGIQLAHAGRKASTVAPWLTTERGVSILAGSDIGGWPESVVAPSPIAWDDNHADPRELTVEDIQRVVGAFKAAAKRAVDAGIDMIQIHCAHGYLLHSFLSPVTNKRTDSYGGSFENRVRLLFDVVGAIREVVPETMPLMVRVSATDWLDEDAYPGAWDIVQTVELAKKLDEDGRVDLLDISSGGNHPDQKIAPHSEYQLELAARVVRELGEKRRLKVSAVGGVADGQTAERVLSEGGVDAVFVGRAWLREANVVERFARELGVRVEGIRQYHRRGRWVEEKKPEVRAEGKL
;
A
#
# COMPACT_ATOMS: atom_id res chain seq x y z
N MET A 1 58.61 -28.57 5.60
CA MET A 1 59.19 -29.82 5.05
C MET A 1 58.39 -30.25 3.82
N ASN A 2 58.98 -30.56 2.67
CA ASN A 2 60.22 -30.02 2.09
C ASN A 2 60.35 -30.42 0.60
N TRP A 3 60.53 -29.42 -0.31
CA TRP A 3 61.34 -29.46 -1.56
C TRP A 3 60.98 -30.52 -2.65
N GLY A 4 61.40 -30.41 -3.93
CA GLY A 4 62.12 -29.39 -4.73
C GLY A 4 62.02 -29.78 -6.23
N GLN A 5 61.99 -28.86 -7.21
CA GLN A 5 63.14 -28.34 -8.01
C GLN A 5 63.95 -29.42 -8.78
N LEU A 6 64.60 -29.19 -9.93
CA LEU A 6 65.12 -28.00 -10.68
C LEU A 6 64.58 -28.01 -12.14
N GLU A 7 64.78 -27.07 -13.10
CA GLU A 7 65.14 -25.63 -13.22
C GLU A 7 64.39 -25.08 -14.50
N TRP A 8 64.42 -23.86 -15.07
CA TRP A 8 65.44 -22.84 -15.46
C TRP A 8 66.50 -23.34 -16.49
N MET A 9 67.13 -22.54 -17.36
CA MET A 9 67.37 -21.07 -17.53
C MET A 9 67.20 -20.63 -19.03
N ARG A 10 67.25 -19.37 -19.53
CA ARG A 10 67.03 -17.94 -19.12
C ARG A 10 67.10 -17.05 -20.41
N THR A 11 67.07 -15.71 -20.25
CA THR A 11 67.82 -14.69 -21.04
C THR A 11 67.01 -13.78 -22.01
N VAL A 12 67.34 -12.49 -22.24
CA VAL A 12 67.32 -11.31 -21.32
C VAL A 12 67.57 -9.96 -22.08
N TYR A 13 66.71 -8.95 -21.83
CA TYR A 13 66.88 -7.47 -21.92
C TYR A 13 67.31 -6.72 -23.20
N HIS A 14 66.61 -5.59 -23.46
CA HIS A 14 67.17 -4.21 -23.55
C HIS A 14 66.01 -3.17 -23.41
N ILE A 15 66.00 -2.30 -22.38
CA ILE A 15 66.44 -0.87 -22.32
C ILE A 15 65.39 0.19 -22.77
N VAL A 16 65.25 1.25 -21.95
CA VAL A 16 64.38 2.45 -22.03
C VAL A 16 65.16 3.65 -21.48
N PRO A 17 65.11 4.88 -22.05
CA PRO A 17 64.74 6.07 -21.24
C PRO A 17 64.11 7.29 -21.98
N ALA A 18 63.73 8.32 -21.17
CA ALA A 18 63.20 9.68 -21.47
C ALA A 18 61.65 9.81 -21.52
N LEU A 19 60.91 10.43 -20.58
CA LEU A 19 61.11 11.41 -19.47
C LEU A 19 61.01 12.92 -19.89
N ILE A 20 60.53 13.78 -18.97
CA ILE A 20 60.50 15.29 -19.00
C ILE A 20 59.36 15.90 -19.87
N ILE A 21 58.53 16.89 -19.46
CA ILE A 21 58.41 17.69 -18.21
C ILE A 21 56.97 18.15 -17.87
N LEU A 22 56.79 18.70 -16.65
CA LEU A 22 55.59 19.31 -16.05
C LEU A 22 55.14 20.66 -16.67
N SER A 23 53.88 21.06 -16.49
CA SER A 23 53.49 22.33 -15.79
C SER A 23 51.98 22.68 -15.89
N LYS A 24 51.51 23.58 -15.00
CA LYS A 24 50.18 24.21 -15.01
C LYS A 24 50.24 25.60 -15.66
N PRO A 25 49.14 26.12 -16.23
CA PRO A 25 48.86 27.56 -16.24
C PRO A 25 47.99 27.99 -15.04
N ARG A 26 47.99 29.30 -14.75
CA ARG A 26 47.18 29.97 -13.72
C ARG A 26 46.05 30.79 -14.36
N LEU A 27 45.13 31.24 -13.49
CA LEU A 27 44.13 32.30 -13.66
C LEU A 27 44.32 33.26 -14.84
N THR A 28 43.21 33.55 -15.51
CA THR A 28 42.93 34.89 -16.08
C THR A 28 41.61 35.39 -15.52
N ARG A 29 41.58 36.65 -15.07
CA ARG A 29 40.32 37.35 -14.75
C ARG A 29 39.61 37.69 -16.06
N PHE A 30 38.28 37.69 -16.05
CA PHE A 30 37.49 38.55 -16.92
C PHE A 30 36.72 39.60 -16.11
N VAL A 31 36.45 40.74 -16.74
CA VAL A 31 36.05 41.99 -16.10
C VAL A 31 34.55 42.20 -16.25
N SER A 32 33.92 42.78 -15.22
CA SER A 32 32.51 43.22 -15.26
C SER A 32 32.31 44.33 -16.30
N ILE A 33 31.31 44.18 -17.15
CA ILE A 33 30.74 45.27 -17.96
C ILE A 33 29.23 45.26 -17.74
N SER A 34 28.65 46.45 -17.53
CA SER A 34 27.24 46.65 -17.25
C SER A 34 26.53 47.37 -18.40
N SER A 35 25.41 46.82 -18.84
CA SER A 35 24.33 47.50 -19.58
C SER A 35 23.06 46.65 -19.41
N HIS A 36 22.02 47.06 -18.69
CA HIS A 36 21.11 48.20 -18.93
C HIS A 36 20.49 48.21 -20.34
N LEU A 37 19.32 47.57 -20.47
CA LEU A 37 18.01 48.22 -20.70
C LEU A 37 16.88 47.18 -20.50
N PRO A 38 15.61 47.59 -20.23
CA PRO A 38 14.56 46.68 -19.74
C PRO A 38 13.61 46.13 -20.82
N LEU A 39 12.88 45.07 -20.46
CA LEU A 39 11.65 44.63 -21.14
C LEU A 39 10.47 44.67 -20.13
N PRO A 40 9.24 44.96 -20.59
CA PRO A 40 8.14 45.36 -19.70
C PRO A 40 7.46 44.20 -18.97
N PHE A 41 7.03 44.45 -17.73
CA PHE A 41 6.07 43.61 -17.01
C PHE A 41 4.70 43.67 -17.69
N PHE A 42 4.10 42.50 -17.93
CA PHE A 42 2.65 42.38 -18.12
C PHE A 42 2.02 41.78 -16.86
N SER A 43 1.44 42.64 -16.02
CA SER A 43 0.67 42.24 -14.85
C SER A 43 -0.76 41.89 -15.23
N ALA A 44 -1.08 40.60 -15.34
CA ALA A 44 -2.46 40.11 -15.46
C ALA A 44 -2.98 39.66 -14.08
N GLN A 45 -3.74 40.52 -13.40
CA GLN A 45 -4.52 40.11 -12.23
C GLN A 45 -5.84 39.47 -12.69
N PRO A 46 -6.19 38.26 -12.21
CA PRO A 46 -7.57 37.80 -12.24
C PRO A 46 -8.36 38.58 -11.19
N GLN A 47 -9.37 39.34 -11.61
CA GLN A 47 -10.30 39.97 -10.67
C GLN A 47 -11.20 38.91 -10.03
N PHE A 48 -11.45 39.02 -8.72
CA PHE A 48 -12.51 38.28 -8.06
C PHE A 48 -13.88 38.75 -8.61
N VAL A 49 -14.72 37.80 -8.99
CA VAL A 49 -16.17 38.00 -9.17
C VAL A 49 -16.87 37.10 -8.16
N SER A 50 -17.78 37.68 -7.39
CA SER A 50 -18.50 36.98 -6.31
C SER A 50 -19.59 36.05 -6.83
N ASN A 51 -19.90 35.02 -6.06
CA ASN A 51 -21.19 34.33 -6.19
C ASN A 51 -22.33 35.34 -6.04
N ASP A 52 -23.27 35.36 -6.99
CA ASP A 52 -24.66 35.07 -6.66
C ASP A 52 -25.50 34.74 -7.91
N ALA A 53 -26.70 34.20 -7.68
CA ALA A 53 -27.74 33.90 -8.67
C ALA A 53 -27.37 32.93 -9.82
N ILE A 54 -27.75 31.65 -9.66
CA ILE A 54 -28.84 31.05 -10.46
C ILE A 54 -29.51 29.96 -9.60
N ARG A 55 -30.84 30.04 -9.49
CA ARG A 55 -31.72 28.99 -8.94
C ARG A 55 -32.85 28.72 -9.92
N SER A 56 -33.57 27.62 -9.69
CA SER A 56 -34.77 27.17 -10.40
C SER A 56 -34.65 26.96 -11.92
N TRP A 57 -34.59 25.69 -12.32
CA TRP A 57 -35.24 25.22 -13.54
C TRP A 57 -35.89 23.86 -13.31
N HIS A 58 -37.19 23.76 -13.57
CA HIS A 58 -37.99 22.53 -13.51
C HIS A 58 -39.07 22.61 -14.62
N PRO A 59 -39.62 21.48 -15.08
CA PRO A 59 -39.75 21.28 -16.52
C PRO A 59 -41.19 21.33 -17.04
N GLN A 60 -41.33 21.54 -18.36
CA GLN A 60 -42.50 21.10 -19.12
C GLN A 60 -42.10 20.34 -20.39
N GLN A 61 -42.91 19.31 -20.67
CA GLN A 61 -42.93 18.44 -21.85
C GLN A 61 -43.66 19.15 -23.03
N PRO A 62 -43.75 18.62 -24.28
CA PRO A 62 -43.53 17.23 -24.66
C PRO A 62 -42.68 16.91 -25.91
N HIS A 63 -42.28 15.63 -25.95
CA HIS A 63 -42.08 14.76 -27.12
C HIS A 63 -42.14 15.36 -28.54
N GLN A 64 -41.07 15.13 -29.32
CA GLN A 64 -41.17 14.94 -30.78
C GLN A 64 -40.56 13.59 -31.18
N SER A 65 -41.29 12.83 -32.00
CA SER A 65 -40.88 11.52 -32.52
C SER A 65 -40.33 11.67 -33.94
N PHE A 66 -39.07 11.31 -34.15
CA PHE A 66 -38.48 11.27 -35.50
C PHE A 66 -38.99 10.04 -36.27
N ALA A 67 -39.94 10.26 -37.18
CA ALA A 67 -40.36 9.27 -38.16
C ALA A 67 -39.56 9.41 -39.46
N TRP A 68 -38.84 8.36 -39.85
CA TRP A 68 -38.11 8.32 -41.12
C TRP A 68 -39.08 8.01 -42.27
N PHE A 69 -39.38 9.03 -43.09
CA PHE A 69 -40.10 8.83 -44.35
C PHE A 69 -39.15 8.31 -45.45
N LEU A 70 -39.48 7.14 -46.01
CA LEU A 70 -38.92 6.66 -47.28
C LEU A 70 -39.85 7.08 -48.44
N PRO A 71 -39.31 7.41 -49.63
CA PRO A 71 -40.10 7.82 -50.78
C PRO A 71 -40.78 6.62 -51.48
N PRO A 72 -41.93 6.82 -52.16
CA PRO A 72 -42.59 5.77 -52.91
C PRO A 72 -41.89 5.45 -54.24
N ALA A 73 -41.85 4.18 -54.61
CA ALA A 73 -41.44 3.70 -55.94
C ALA A 73 -42.66 3.50 -56.87
N PRO A 74 -42.52 3.65 -58.19
CA PRO A 74 -43.65 3.58 -59.14
C PRO A 74 -44.12 2.15 -59.45
N SER A 75 -45.35 2.03 -59.91
CA SER A 75 -46.05 0.78 -60.21
C SER A 75 -45.82 0.23 -61.63
N SER A 76 -45.58 -1.08 -61.79
CA SER A 76 -45.93 -1.80 -63.02
C SER A 76 -46.00 -3.34 -62.85
N SER A 77 -46.88 -3.93 -63.68
CA SER A 77 -47.03 -5.35 -64.07
C SER A 77 -47.41 -6.42 -63.03
N LEU A 78 -48.13 -7.44 -63.54
CA LEU A 78 -48.66 -8.60 -62.81
C LEU A 78 -47.74 -9.81 -62.95
N SER A 79 -47.65 -10.63 -61.90
CA SER A 79 -47.41 -12.07 -62.03
C SER A 79 -48.08 -12.84 -60.90
N SER A 80 -48.67 -13.99 -61.22
CA SER A 80 -49.50 -14.78 -60.28
C SER A 80 -48.66 -15.83 -59.57
N HIS A 81 -48.45 -15.69 -58.27
CA HIS A 81 -47.81 -16.72 -57.44
C HIS A 81 -48.70 -17.14 -56.26
N LEU A 82 -48.89 -18.46 -56.16
CA LEU A 82 -49.70 -19.11 -55.13
C LEU A 82 -48.96 -19.06 -53.80
N PHE A 83 -49.47 -18.30 -52.83
CA PHE A 83 -49.00 -18.37 -51.45
C PHE A 83 -49.88 -19.33 -50.64
N LEU A 84 -49.27 -20.41 -50.13
CA LEU A 84 -49.88 -21.21 -49.07
C LEU A 84 -49.84 -20.40 -47.77
N SER A 85 -51.00 -19.98 -47.28
CA SER A 85 -51.13 -19.40 -45.95
C SER A 85 -50.99 -20.50 -44.89
N LEU A 86 -49.77 -20.70 -44.41
CA LEU A 86 -49.50 -21.42 -43.16
C LEU A 86 -49.81 -20.48 -41.98
N GLU A 87 -51.01 -20.61 -41.40
CA GLU A 87 -51.40 -19.90 -40.18
C GLU A 87 -50.61 -20.43 -38.97
N LEU A 88 -49.36 -19.95 -38.83
CA LEU A 88 -48.61 -20.05 -37.60
C LEU A 88 -49.29 -19.18 -36.54
N SER A 89 -50.14 -19.82 -35.72
CA SER A 89 -50.77 -19.21 -34.56
C SER A 89 -49.71 -18.87 -33.49
N THR A 90 -49.00 -17.76 -33.70
CA THR A 90 -48.12 -17.17 -32.72
C THR A 90 -48.96 -16.41 -31.69
N THR A 91 -49.54 -17.17 -30.75
CA THR A 91 -49.98 -16.63 -29.46
C THR A 91 -48.75 -16.21 -28.65
N THR A 92 -48.14 -15.10 -29.06
CA THR A 92 -47.22 -14.33 -28.21
C THR A 92 -48.03 -13.78 -27.05
N THR A 93 -48.15 -14.58 -25.99
CA THR A 93 -48.71 -14.18 -24.71
C THR A 93 -47.82 -13.08 -24.14
N SER A 94 -48.10 -11.83 -24.52
CA SER A 94 -47.43 -10.65 -24.00
C SER A 94 -47.81 -10.53 -22.52
N THR A 95 -47.01 -11.18 -21.68
CA THR A 95 -47.11 -11.10 -20.23
C THR A 95 -46.66 -9.72 -19.80
N MET A 96 -47.60 -8.78 -19.92
CA MET A 96 -47.54 -7.46 -19.27
C MET A 96 -46.94 -7.67 -17.87
N PRO A 97 -45.79 -7.04 -17.55
CA PRO A 97 -45.14 -7.28 -16.28
C PRO A 97 -46.10 -6.89 -15.16
N SER A 98 -46.28 -7.80 -14.18
CA SER A 98 -47.17 -7.55 -13.04
C SER A 98 -46.88 -6.18 -12.43
N PRO A 99 -47.90 -5.35 -12.16
CA PRO A 99 -47.70 -3.99 -11.62
C PRO A 99 -46.95 -4.00 -10.28
N ASP A 100 -46.99 -5.12 -9.54
CA ASP A 100 -46.28 -5.30 -8.26
C ASP A 100 -44.82 -5.78 -8.41
N ARG A 101 -44.28 -5.94 -9.62
CA ARG A 101 -42.82 -6.15 -9.77
C ARG A 101 -42.10 -4.81 -9.59
N PRO A 102 -41.25 -4.64 -8.55
CA PRO A 102 -40.46 -3.43 -8.41
C PRO A 102 -39.56 -3.26 -9.63
N GLN A 103 -39.60 -2.08 -10.24
CA GLN A 103 -38.80 -1.76 -11.42
C GLN A 103 -37.30 -1.88 -11.09
N PRO A 104 -36.47 -2.44 -11.99
CA PRO A 104 -35.04 -2.65 -11.73
C PRO A 104 -34.29 -1.31 -11.68
N ALA A 105 -34.17 -0.75 -10.48
CA ALA A 105 -33.52 0.52 -10.22
C ALA A 105 -32.02 0.37 -9.94
N ASN A 106 -31.22 1.29 -10.48
CA ASN A 106 -29.80 1.45 -10.10
C ASN A 106 -29.74 2.23 -8.78
N THR A 107 -29.77 1.53 -7.65
CA THR A 107 -29.82 2.14 -6.32
C THR A 107 -28.50 2.84 -5.97
N PRO A 108 -28.54 4.06 -5.42
CA PRO A 108 -27.34 4.75 -4.95
C PRO A 108 -26.75 4.05 -3.73
N ALA A 109 -25.43 4.13 -3.56
CA ALA A 109 -24.78 3.75 -2.31
C ALA A 109 -25.29 4.60 -1.13
N PRO A 110 -25.43 4.02 0.08
CA PRO A 110 -25.85 4.77 1.25
C PRO A 110 -24.75 5.73 1.74
N ASN A 111 -25.16 6.78 2.46
CA ASN A 111 -24.28 7.65 3.25
C ASN A 111 -23.14 8.34 2.49
N THR A 112 -23.32 8.65 1.20
CA THR A 112 -22.37 9.42 0.39
C THR A 112 -23.01 10.66 -0.24
N SER A 113 -22.19 11.69 -0.47
CA SER A 113 -22.51 12.98 -1.06
C SER A 113 -22.64 12.98 -2.59
N PHE A 114 -22.25 11.88 -3.27
CA PHE A 114 -22.29 11.75 -4.73
C PHE A 114 -23.00 10.47 -5.17
N PHE A 115 -23.50 10.45 -6.41
CA PHE A 115 -24.12 9.24 -6.96
C PHE A 115 -23.07 8.20 -7.38
N THR A 116 -23.22 6.98 -6.86
CA THR A 116 -22.53 5.79 -7.36
C THR A 116 -23.40 4.55 -7.08
N PRO A 117 -23.39 3.49 -7.90
CA PRO A 117 -24.16 2.27 -7.66
C PRO A 117 -23.81 1.59 -6.33
N HIS A 118 -24.82 1.12 -5.61
CA HIS A 118 -24.64 0.39 -4.35
C HIS A 118 -23.94 -0.98 -4.58
N GLN A 119 -22.66 -1.06 -4.21
CA GLN A 119 -21.89 -2.31 -4.28
C GLN A 119 -22.19 -3.21 -3.07
N SER A 120 -22.86 -4.33 -3.30
CA SER A 120 -23.11 -5.35 -2.28
C SER A 120 -23.36 -6.70 -2.97
N PRO A 121 -22.60 -7.78 -2.65
CA PRO A 121 -21.42 -7.79 -1.76
C PRO A 121 -20.26 -6.93 -2.32
N PRO A 122 -19.22 -6.60 -1.52
CA PRO A 122 -18.05 -5.91 -2.03
C PRO A 122 -17.31 -6.74 -3.10
N ALA A 123 -16.69 -6.06 -4.06
CA ALA A 123 -15.87 -6.72 -5.07
C ALA A 123 -14.73 -7.51 -4.41
N GLY A 124 -14.39 -8.67 -4.96
CA GLY A 124 -13.47 -9.63 -4.34
C GLY A 124 -14.11 -10.62 -3.36
N THR A 125 -15.43 -10.57 -3.17
CA THR A 125 -16.20 -11.59 -2.40
C THR A 125 -16.42 -12.85 -3.25
N LEU A 126 -16.26 -14.04 -2.69
CA LEU A 126 -16.42 -15.33 -3.37
C LEU A 126 -17.85 -15.61 -3.88
N LEU A 127 -18.00 -16.19 -5.09
CA LEU A 127 -19.31 -16.50 -5.71
C LEU A 127 -19.38 -17.83 -6.51
N PRO A 128 -20.12 -18.86 -6.04
CA PRO A 128 -20.69 -19.03 -4.71
C PRO A 128 -19.65 -19.51 -3.69
N ALA A 129 -19.96 -19.42 -2.40
CA ALA A 129 -19.21 -20.12 -1.37
C ALA A 129 -19.48 -21.63 -1.41
N SER A 130 -18.47 -22.45 -1.12
CA SER A 130 -18.57 -23.91 -1.02
C SER A 130 -17.74 -24.45 0.16
N PRO A 131 -17.91 -25.72 0.58
CA PRO A 131 -17.03 -26.35 1.57
C PRO A 131 -15.56 -26.43 1.15
N THR A 132 -15.26 -26.33 -0.15
CA THR A 132 -13.90 -26.36 -0.73
C THR A 132 -13.39 -24.94 -1.06
N THR A 133 -13.84 -23.94 -0.31
CA THR A 133 -13.42 -22.55 -0.48
C THR A 133 -11.94 -22.39 -0.10
N PRO A 134 -11.08 -21.82 -0.97
CA PRO A 134 -9.73 -21.41 -0.60
C PRO A 134 -9.78 -20.41 0.56
N LYS A 135 -8.98 -20.63 1.60
CA LYS A 135 -8.93 -19.78 2.81
C LYS A 135 -8.74 -18.31 2.45
N LEU A 136 -7.97 -18.00 1.40
CA LEU A 136 -7.77 -16.67 0.83
C LEU A 136 -9.07 -15.87 0.61
N PHE A 137 -10.15 -16.54 0.19
CA PHE A 137 -11.46 -15.93 -0.09
C PHE A 137 -12.52 -16.22 0.98
N THR A 138 -12.10 -16.64 2.18
CA THR A 138 -12.95 -16.64 3.38
C THR A 138 -12.89 -15.28 4.08
N PRO A 139 -13.96 -14.84 4.76
CA PRO A 139 -13.90 -13.64 5.59
C PRO A 139 -12.92 -13.76 6.76
N LEU A 140 -12.42 -12.62 7.23
CA LEU A 140 -11.64 -12.48 8.46
C LEU A 140 -12.30 -11.42 9.38
N PRO A 141 -12.91 -11.81 10.51
CA PRO A 141 -13.39 -10.88 11.52
C PRO A 141 -12.22 -10.34 12.37
N LEU A 142 -12.21 -9.02 12.56
CA LEU A 142 -11.30 -8.26 13.41
C LEU A 142 -12.16 -7.25 14.18
N ARG A 143 -12.46 -7.54 15.45
CA ARG A 143 -13.45 -6.80 16.26
C ARG A 143 -14.79 -6.68 15.51
N SER A 144 -15.29 -5.46 15.26
CA SER A 144 -16.52 -5.21 14.50
C SER A 144 -16.28 -5.08 12.99
N LEU A 145 -15.03 -5.01 12.54
CA LEU A 145 -14.69 -5.04 11.12
C LEU A 145 -14.63 -6.48 10.63
N THR A 146 -15.16 -6.76 9.44
CA THR A 146 -14.92 -8.02 8.75
C THR A 146 -14.33 -7.72 7.39
N LEU A 147 -13.15 -8.26 7.12
CA LEU A 147 -12.57 -8.26 5.77
C LEU A 147 -13.27 -9.38 4.98
N HIS A 148 -13.80 -9.09 3.80
CA HIS A 148 -14.55 -10.09 2.99
C HIS A 148 -13.65 -11.15 2.34
N ASN A 149 -12.36 -10.88 2.22
CA ASN A 149 -11.32 -11.85 1.89
C ASN A 149 -10.03 -11.52 2.68
N ARG A 150 -9.03 -12.40 2.61
CA ARG A 150 -7.77 -12.33 3.39
C ARG A 150 -6.61 -11.66 2.64
N LEU A 151 -6.88 -11.01 1.50
CA LEU A 151 -5.88 -10.41 0.62
C LEU A 151 -5.94 -8.87 0.71
N GLY A 152 -4.99 -8.27 1.41
CA GLY A 152 -4.91 -6.81 1.57
C GLY A 152 -3.86 -6.14 0.69
N VAL A 153 -4.01 -4.83 0.50
CA VAL A 153 -2.94 -3.96 -0.03
C VAL A 153 -2.04 -3.54 1.13
N ALA A 154 -0.75 -3.85 1.03
CA ALA A 154 0.27 -3.35 1.95
C ALA A 154 0.47 -1.83 1.78
N PRO A 155 0.83 -1.09 2.84
CA PRO A 155 1.22 0.31 2.73
C PRO A 155 2.47 0.44 1.84
N MET A 156 2.44 1.37 0.88
CA MET A 156 3.49 1.59 -0.11
C MET A 156 3.64 3.08 -0.36
N CYS A 157 4.76 3.68 0.07
CA CYS A 157 4.99 5.12 -0.08
C CYS A 157 4.99 5.55 -1.55
N THR A 158 4.22 6.58 -1.86
CA THR A 158 4.11 7.15 -3.21
C THR A 158 4.93 8.42 -3.39
N TYR A 159 5.43 9.01 -2.30
CA TYR A 159 6.29 10.21 -2.30
C TYR A 159 5.70 11.35 -3.18
N SER A 160 4.38 11.54 -3.08
CA SER A 160 3.58 12.38 -3.97
C SER A 160 2.67 13.37 -3.22
N ALA A 161 2.91 13.58 -1.92
CA ALA A 161 2.13 14.46 -1.06
C ALA A 161 2.64 15.90 -1.09
N HIS A 162 1.78 16.84 -0.67
CA HIS A 162 2.14 18.25 -0.55
C HIS A 162 2.01 18.69 0.91
N GLN A 163 3.14 18.92 1.58
CA GLN A 163 3.21 19.18 3.03
C GLN A 163 2.42 18.14 3.86
N GLY A 164 2.64 16.86 3.58
CA GLY A 164 1.90 15.74 4.18
C GLY A 164 0.47 15.54 3.67
N SER A 165 -0.17 16.57 3.13
CA SER A 165 -1.55 16.48 2.67
C SER A 165 -1.68 15.63 1.40
N LEU A 166 -2.68 14.74 1.39
CA LEU A 166 -2.92 13.83 0.26
C LEU A 166 -3.38 14.62 -0.98
N THR A 167 -2.80 14.27 -2.11
CA THR A 167 -3.01 14.91 -3.42
C THR A 167 -3.91 14.06 -4.33
N PRO A 168 -4.40 14.59 -5.47
CA PRO A 168 -5.18 13.83 -6.46
C PRO A 168 -4.48 12.54 -6.98
N TRP A 169 -3.15 12.45 -6.86
CA TRP A 169 -2.41 11.21 -7.08
C TRP A 169 -2.85 10.09 -6.14
N HIS A 170 -2.91 10.36 -4.84
CA HIS A 170 -3.29 9.36 -3.82
C HIS A 170 -4.74 8.92 -4.01
N PHE A 171 -5.64 9.87 -4.28
CA PHE A 171 -7.03 9.56 -4.58
C PHE A 171 -7.13 8.63 -5.79
N SER A 172 -6.50 9.00 -6.92
CA SER A 172 -6.49 8.16 -8.13
C SER A 172 -5.85 6.79 -7.89
N HIS A 173 -4.73 6.74 -7.17
CA HIS A 173 -4.01 5.52 -6.86
C HIS A 173 -4.86 4.57 -6.01
N LEU A 174 -5.24 5.01 -4.80
CA LEU A 174 -5.84 4.17 -3.77
C LEU A 174 -7.27 3.73 -4.12
N THR A 175 -8.06 4.61 -4.77
CA THR A 175 -9.38 4.22 -5.31
C THR A 175 -9.24 3.21 -6.45
N SER A 176 -8.23 3.35 -7.32
CA SER A 176 -7.99 2.34 -8.36
C SER A 176 -7.59 0.97 -7.80
N LEU A 177 -7.10 0.88 -6.56
CA LEU A 177 -6.81 -0.38 -5.87
C LEU A 177 -8.05 -0.97 -5.21
N SER A 178 -8.90 -0.16 -4.57
CA SER A 178 -10.11 -0.65 -3.89
C SER A 178 -11.13 -1.27 -4.86
N LEU A 179 -11.23 -0.70 -6.06
CA LEU A 179 -12.06 -1.24 -7.15
C LEU A 179 -11.59 -2.63 -7.67
N ARG A 180 -10.41 -3.12 -7.23
CA ARG A 180 -9.88 -4.45 -7.54
C ARG A 180 -10.27 -5.51 -6.49
N GLY A 181 -10.99 -5.12 -5.44
CA GLY A 181 -11.55 -6.02 -4.42
C GLY A 181 -10.61 -6.61 -3.35
N PRO A 182 -9.55 -5.93 -2.87
CA PRO A 182 -8.83 -6.38 -1.68
C PRO A 182 -9.76 -6.40 -0.45
N GLY A 183 -9.48 -7.25 0.54
CA GLY A 183 -10.19 -7.24 1.82
C GLY A 183 -10.03 -5.93 2.60
N ILE A 184 -8.90 -5.23 2.39
CA ILE A 184 -8.62 -3.87 2.86
C ILE A 184 -7.50 -3.24 2.02
N THR A 185 -7.54 -1.93 1.80
CA THR A 185 -6.37 -1.14 1.35
C THR A 185 -5.79 -0.36 2.52
N ILE A 186 -4.49 -0.49 2.78
CA ILE A 186 -3.79 0.32 3.79
C ILE A 186 -3.06 1.48 3.09
N ILE A 187 -3.36 2.71 3.49
CA ILE A 187 -2.65 3.93 3.05
C ILE A 187 -1.19 3.85 3.48
N GLU A 188 -0.30 4.45 2.69
CA GLU A 188 1.15 4.51 2.94
C GLU A 188 1.55 5.07 4.31
N ALA A 189 2.84 4.94 4.64
CA ALA A 189 3.43 5.44 5.88
C ALA A 189 3.12 6.94 6.04
N THR A 190 2.17 7.24 6.91
CA THR A 190 1.65 8.58 7.16
C THR A 190 2.33 9.13 8.40
N ALA A 191 3.12 10.18 8.22
CA ALA A 191 3.95 10.75 9.28
C ALA A 191 3.10 11.44 10.36
N VAL A 192 3.34 11.10 11.63
CA VAL A 192 2.64 11.70 12.78
C VAL A 192 3.22 13.06 13.17
N LEU A 193 4.39 13.42 12.65
CA LEU A 193 5.11 14.69 12.86
C LEU A 193 5.79 15.12 11.53
N PRO A 194 5.98 16.43 11.27
CA PRO A 194 6.63 16.92 10.05
C PRO A 194 8.05 16.36 9.83
N GLU A 195 8.83 16.21 10.90
CA GLU A 195 10.18 15.62 10.89
C GLU A 195 10.16 14.07 10.82
N GLY A 196 8.99 13.46 11.05
CA GLY A 196 8.77 12.01 11.04
C GLY A 196 8.49 11.41 9.66
N ARG A 197 8.53 12.20 8.59
CA ARG A 197 8.45 11.74 7.19
C ARG A 197 9.76 11.03 6.77
N ILE A 198 9.69 10.15 5.76
CA ILE A 198 10.88 9.63 5.08
C ILE A 198 11.41 10.72 4.14
N SER A 199 10.57 11.23 3.23
CA SER A 199 10.91 12.30 2.28
C SER A 199 10.04 13.57 2.44
N PRO A 200 10.43 14.72 1.87
CA PRO A 200 9.60 15.92 1.90
C PRO A 200 8.19 15.74 1.28
N GLN A 201 8.04 14.79 0.36
CA GLN A 201 6.80 14.46 -0.35
C GLN A 201 6.04 13.26 0.26
N ASP A 202 6.40 12.80 1.46
CA ASP A 202 5.62 11.79 2.20
C ASP A 202 4.28 12.35 2.71
N SER A 203 3.29 11.46 2.85
CA SER A 203 2.02 11.77 3.51
C SER A 203 2.15 12.02 5.03
N GLY A 204 1.21 12.75 5.62
CA GLY A 204 1.22 13.16 7.02
C GLY A 204 -0.17 13.38 7.61
N LEU A 205 -0.25 13.32 8.94
CA LEU A 205 -1.49 13.54 9.71
C LEU A 205 -1.24 14.28 11.05
N TRP A 206 -0.22 15.16 11.04
CA TRP A 206 0.19 15.98 12.17
C TRP A 206 -0.68 17.23 12.39
N GLU A 207 -1.43 17.67 11.37
CA GLU A 207 -2.31 18.85 11.41
C GLU A 207 -3.72 18.61 10.82
N ASP A 208 -4.66 19.47 11.18
CA ASP A 208 -6.08 19.28 10.86
C ASP A 208 -6.40 19.50 9.37
N GLY A 209 -5.58 20.28 8.66
CA GLY A 209 -5.73 20.49 7.21
C GLY A 209 -5.57 19.20 6.38
N GLN A 210 -4.87 18.20 6.92
CA GLN A 210 -4.62 16.91 6.27
C GLN A 210 -5.83 15.96 6.36
N VAL A 211 -6.84 16.27 7.20
CA VAL A 211 -8.04 15.45 7.42
C VAL A 211 -9.00 15.48 6.23
N ALA A 212 -9.13 16.61 5.52
CA ALA A 212 -10.17 16.76 4.50
C ALA A 212 -9.97 15.85 3.26
N PRO A 213 -8.76 15.71 2.69
CA PRO A 213 -8.50 14.74 1.62
C PRO A 213 -8.67 13.28 2.08
N LEU A 214 -8.29 12.98 3.34
CA LEU A 214 -8.42 11.65 3.93
C LEU A 214 -9.90 11.24 4.04
N LYS A 215 -10.77 12.18 4.41
CA LYS A 215 -12.22 11.97 4.50
C LYS A 215 -12.87 11.74 3.13
N GLN A 216 -12.47 12.49 2.10
CA GLN A 216 -12.92 12.25 0.72
C GLN A 216 -12.55 10.85 0.22
N LEU A 217 -11.38 10.34 0.62
CA LEU A 217 -10.94 8.99 0.29
C LEU A 217 -11.76 7.93 1.03
N ALA A 218 -11.98 8.08 2.34
CA ALA A 218 -12.79 7.16 3.15
C ALA A 218 -14.23 7.07 2.62
N GLU A 219 -14.85 8.20 2.29
CA GLU A 219 -16.19 8.26 1.70
C GLU A 219 -16.26 7.49 0.37
N PHE A 220 -15.27 7.63 -0.52
CA PHE A 220 -15.23 6.84 -1.74
C PHE A 220 -15.17 5.34 -1.46
N PHE A 221 -14.29 4.92 -0.54
CA PHE A 221 -14.15 3.51 -0.16
C PHE A 221 -15.46 2.93 0.36
N HIS A 222 -16.11 3.63 1.30
CA HIS A 222 -17.38 3.20 1.88
C HIS A 222 -18.53 3.19 0.86
N SER A 223 -18.54 4.13 -0.08
CA SER A 223 -19.51 4.12 -1.20
C SER A 223 -19.42 2.85 -2.07
N GLN A 224 -18.24 2.25 -2.16
CA GLN A 224 -17.98 1.00 -2.89
C GLN A 224 -17.96 -0.23 -1.96
N ASN A 225 -18.36 -0.07 -0.69
CA ASN A 225 -18.36 -1.11 0.35
C ASN A 225 -16.96 -1.70 0.62
N GLN A 226 -15.91 -0.96 0.28
CA GLN A 226 -14.50 -1.33 0.48
C GLN A 226 -13.96 -0.74 1.78
N LYS A 227 -12.87 -1.33 2.29
CA LYS A 227 -12.27 -0.99 3.59
C LYS A 227 -10.94 -0.26 3.47
N LEU A 228 -10.77 0.78 4.27
CA LEU A 228 -9.62 1.68 4.24
C LEU A 228 -8.91 1.70 5.59
N GLY A 229 -7.66 1.25 5.62
CA GLY A 229 -6.78 1.40 6.78
C GLY A 229 -5.71 2.48 6.56
N ILE A 230 -5.04 2.93 7.62
CA ILE A 230 -3.91 3.87 7.54
C ILE A 230 -2.71 3.33 8.31
N GLN A 231 -1.50 3.47 7.77
CA GLN A 231 -0.28 3.19 8.51
C GLN A 231 0.28 4.49 9.12
N LEU A 232 0.24 4.61 10.45
CA LEU A 232 0.87 5.74 11.16
C LEU A 232 2.34 5.44 11.40
N ALA A 233 3.22 6.41 11.10
CA ALA A 233 4.67 6.21 11.06
C ALA A 233 5.47 7.41 11.59
N HIS A 234 6.74 7.12 11.90
CA HIS A 234 7.78 8.14 12.16
C HIS A 234 9.13 7.57 11.71
N ALA A 235 9.76 8.14 10.68
CA ALA A 235 10.96 7.58 10.04
C ALA A 235 12.21 7.60 10.93
N GLY A 236 12.31 8.52 11.89
CA GLY A 236 13.43 8.55 12.86
C GLY A 236 14.77 8.76 12.16
N ARG A 237 15.79 7.94 12.46
CA ARG A 237 17.14 8.00 11.87
C ARG A 237 17.22 7.76 10.35
N LYS A 238 16.07 7.53 9.69
CA LYS A 238 15.92 7.36 8.25
C LYS A 238 14.99 8.43 7.62
N ALA A 239 14.71 9.50 8.36
CA ALA A 239 13.98 10.66 7.89
C ALA A 239 14.84 11.56 6.99
N SER A 240 14.20 12.54 6.34
CA SER A 240 14.86 13.55 5.50
C SER A 240 15.68 12.96 4.34
N THR A 241 15.15 11.99 3.60
CA THR A 241 15.77 11.44 2.37
C THR A 241 14.99 11.82 1.11
N VAL A 242 15.62 11.71 -0.05
CA VAL A 242 14.96 11.96 -1.36
C VAL A 242 14.11 10.78 -1.82
N ALA A 243 13.13 11.02 -2.70
CA ALA A 243 12.29 9.96 -3.27
C ALA A 243 13.13 8.90 -4.04
N PRO A 244 12.82 7.58 -3.95
CA PRO A 244 13.72 6.50 -4.39
C PRO A 244 14.06 6.40 -5.89
N TRP A 245 13.40 7.19 -6.74
CA TRP A 245 13.73 7.28 -8.18
C TRP A 245 14.77 8.36 -8.50
N LEU A 246 15.18 9.15 -7.49
CA LEU A 246 16.25 10.14 -7.61
C LEU A 246 17.65 9.53 -7.35
N THR A 247 17.70 8.26 -6.94
CA THR A 247 18.95 7.48 -6.80
C THR A 247 19.07 6.47 -7.94
N THR A 248 20.23 6.40 -8.59
CA THR A 248 20.50 5.41 -9.66
C THR A 248 20.83 4.01 -9.13
N GLU A 249 21.22 3.90 -7.86
CA GLU A 249 21.67 2.65 -7.24
C GLU A 249 20.60 2.06 -6.32
N ARG A 250 20.24 0.80 -6.58
CA ARG A 250 19.11 0.15 -5.90
C ARG A 250 19.45 -0.15 -4.43
N GLY A 251 18.83 0.60 -3.53
CA GLY A 251 18.98 0.43 -2.07
C GLY A 251 19.80 1.54 -1.41
N VAL A 252 20.46 2.37 -2.20
CA VAL A 252 21.05 3.64 -1.74
C VAL A 252 19.93 4.65 -1.55
N SER A 253 20.02 5.44 -0.48
CA SER A 253 19.20 6.64 -0.26
C SER A 253 20.14 7.85 -0.33
N ILE A 254 19.60 9.06 -0.54
CA ILE A 254 20.38 10.30 -0.46
C ILE A 254 19.68 11.23 0.52
N LEU A 255 20.45 11.85 1.41
CA LEU A 255 20.00 12.89 2.33
C LEU A 255 19.36 14.06 1.55
N ALA A 256 18.10 14.37 1.87
CA ALA A 256 17.48 15.62 1.48
C ALA A 256 18.03 16.75 2.36
N GLY A 257 18.75 17.69 1.75
CA GLY A 257 19.17 18.93 2.39
C GLY A 257 18.01 19.92 2.53
N SER A 258 18.18 20.91 3.41
CA SER A 258 17.19 21.97 3.66
C SER A 258 16.89 22.82 2.41
N ASP A 259 17.83 22.88 1.47
CA ASP A 259 17.72 23.52 0.17
C ASP A 259 16.69 22.87 -0.77
N ILE A 260 16.44 21.56 -0.60
CA ILE A 260 15.39 20.81 -1.30
C ILE A 260 14.22 20.39 -0.38
N GLY A 261 14.07 21.07 0.76
CA GLY A 261 12.95 20.89 1.69
C GLY A 261 13.12 19.75 2.70
N GLY A 262 14.34 19.22 2.87
CA GLY A 262 14.70 18.33 3.98
C GLY A 262 14.88 19.06 5.33
N TRP A 263 15.27 18.31 6.35
CA TRP A 263 15.39 18.75 7.75
C TRP A 263 16.47 17.96 8.53
N PRO A 264 17.73 17.87 8.03
CA PRO A 264 18.79 17.07 8.68
C PRO A 264 18.93 17.34 10.19
N GLU A 265 18.96 18.60 10.60
CA GLU A 265 19.05 19.05 12.01
C GLU A 265 17.88 18.62 12.91
N SER A 266 16.79 18.10 12.34
CA SER A 266 15.60 17.62 13.06
C SER A 266 15.40 16.10 12.97
N VAL A 267 16.35 15.37 12.41
CA VAL A 267 16.35 13.90 12.40
C VAL A 267 16.63 13.38 13.81
N VAL A 268 15.87 12.38 14.27
CA VAL A 268 15.87 11.92 15.67
C VAL A 268 15.88 10.40 15.82
N ALA A 269 16.47 9.91 16.92
CA ALA A 269 16.69 8.49 17.19
C ALA A 269 16.63 8.14 18.69
N PRO A 270 16.50 6.84 19.04
CA PRO A 270 16.74 6.37 20.40
C PRO A 270 18.15 6.71 20.91
N SER A 271 19.16 6.72 20.04
CA SER A 271 20.56 7.07 20.34
C SER A 271 21.27 7.68 19.12
N PRO A 272 22.35 8.46 19.28
CA PRO A 272 22.92 9.27 18.21
C PRO A 272 23.80 8.44 17.27
N ILE A 273 23.15 7.65 16.42
CA ILE A 273 23.79 6.73 15.46
C ILE A 273 23.04 6.86 14.13
N ALA A 274 23.71 7.39 13.10
CA ALA A 274 23.18 7.46 11.73
C ALA A 274 22.89 6.07 11.13
N TRP A 275 22.03 6.00 10.10
CA TRP A 275 21.73 4.73 9.45
C TRP A 275 22.91 4.24 8.57
N ASP A 276 23.42 5.12 7.71
CA ASP A 276 24.69 5.02 6.99
C ASP A 276 25.21 6.44 6.69
N ASP A 277 26.34 6.55 5.97
CA ASP A 277 26.97 7.82 5.58
C ASP A 277 26.10 8.70 4.65
N ASN A 278 24.96 8.20 4.15
CA ASN A 278 24.03 8.92 3.28
C ASN A 278 22.81 9.49 4.03
N HIS A 279 22.78 9.38 5.36
CA HIS A 279 21.72 9.91 6.23
C HIS A 279 22.27 10.98 7.19
N ALA A 280 21.38 11.75 7.82
CA ALA A 280 21.77 12.74 8.82
C ALA A 280 22.15 12.07 10.15
N ASP A 281 23.09 12.68 10.87
CA ASP A 281 23.38 12.37 12.26
C ASP A 281 22.14 12.67 13.12
N PRO A 282 21.50 11.65 13.75
CA PRO A 282 20.25 11.87 14.45
C PRO A 282 20.50 12.38 15.87
N ARG A 283 19.71 13.36 16.29
CA ARG A 283 19.67 13.76 17.69
C ARG A 283 19.04 12.66 18.55
N GLU A 284 19.65 12.37 19.70
CA GLU A 284 19.04 11.49 20.71
C GLU A 284 17.77 12.14 21.28
N LEU A 285 16.68 11.39 21.35
CA LEU A 285 15.42 11.82 21.94
C LEU A 285 15.55 11.96 23.47
N THR A 286 15.03 13.05 24.05
CA THR A 286 14.80 13.10 25.50
C THR A 286 13.53 12.29 25.86
N VAL A 287 13.28 12.07 27.15
CA VAL A 287 12.02 11.42 27.58
C VAL A 287 10.80 12.29 27.19
N GLU A 288 10.95 13.61 27.21
CA GLU A 288 9.95 14.58 26.78
C GLU A 288 9.70 14.51 25.27
N ASP A 289 10.74 14.34 24.45
CA ASP A 289 10.55 14.06 23.01
C ASP A 289 9.84 12.72 22.78
N ILE A 290 10.16 11.68 23.56
CA ILE A 290 9.49 10.37 23.46
C ILE A 290 7.99 10.53 23.77
N GLN A 291 7.62 11.28 24.82
CA GLN A 291 6.23 11.59 25.13
C GLN A 291 5.57 12.49 24.08
N ARG A 292 6.31 13.41 23.44
CA ARG A 292 5.84 14.19 22.28
C ARG A 292 5.51 13.30 21.08
N VAL A 293 6.33 12.27 20.80
CA VAL A 293 6.05 11.26 19.77
C VAL A 293 4.81 10.44 20.10
N VAL A 294 4.66 9.96 21.35
CA VAL A 294 3.45 9.24 21.81
C VAL A 294 2.19 10.10 21.64
N GLY A 295 2.25 11.37 22.04
CA GLY A 295 1.17 12.34 21.85
C GLY A 295 0.84 12.61 20.39
N ALA A 296 1.84 12.62 19.50
CA ALA A 296 1.63 12.77 18.06
C ALA A 296 0.95 11.56 17.42
N PHE A 297 1.33 10.34 17.80
CA PHE A 297 0.62 9.11 17.39
C PHE A 297 -0.86 9.14 17.82
N LYS A 298 -1.15 9.59 19.05
CA LYS A 298 -2.52 9.79 19.55
C LYS A 298 -3.29 10.84 18.76
N ALA A 299 -2.68 11.99 18.47
CA ALA A 299 -3.32 13.04 17.67
C ALA A 299 -3.65 12.58 16.24
N ALA A 300 -2.70 11.91 15.57
CA ALA A 300 -2.88 11.35 14.23
C ALA A 300 -3.94 10.23 14.22
N ALA A 301 -3.97 9.36 15.22
CA ALA A 301 -5.01 8.33 15.36
C ALA A 301 -6.41 8.93 15.52
N LYS A 302 -6.57 9.98 16.34
CA LYS A 302 -7.85 10.69 16.46
C LYS A 302 -8.29 11.27 15.10
N ARG A 303 -7.38 11.92 14.37
CA ARG A 303 -7.67 12.47 13.03
C ARG A 303 -8.05 11.41 12.00
N ALA A 304 -7.46 10.21 12.07
CA ALA A 304 -7.85 9.09 11.22
C ALA A 304 -9.29 8.62 11.51
N VAL A 305 -9.68 8.56 12.80
CA VAL A 305 -11.07 8.28 13.21
C VAL A 305 -12.02 9.38 12.72
N ASP A 306 -11.67 10.66 12.91
CA ASP A 306 -12.46 11.81 12.46
C ASP A 306 -12.65 11.84 10.92
N ALA A 307 -11.70 11.28 10.17
CA ALA A 307 -11.77 11.12 8.72
C ALA A 307 -12.59 9.89 8.26
N GLY A 308 -12.92 8.95 9.14
CA GLY A 308 -13.68 7.73 8.80
C GLY A 308 -12.83 6.53 8.37
N ILE A 309 -11.56 6.44 8.80
CA ILE A 309 -10.70 5.26 8.57
C ILE A 309 -11.26 4.04 9.34
N ASP A 310 -11.25 2.85 8.72
CA ASP A 310 -11.76 1.61 9.32
C ASP A 310 -10.76 0.92 10.29
N MET A 311 -9.46 1.18 10.15
CA MET A 311 -8.37 0.46 10.83
C MET A 311 -7.07 1.27 10.87
N ILE A 312 -6.32 1.18 11.97
CA ILE A 312 -4.99 1.81 12.09
C ILE A 312 -3.90 0.74 12.20
N GLN A 313 -2.77 0.95 11.53
CA GLN A 313 -1.55 0.16 11.68
C GLN A 313 -0.41 1.04 12.22
N ILE A 314 0.23 0.61 13.30
CA ILE A 314 1.44 1.26 13.84
C ILE A 314 2.67 0.72 13.11
N HIS A 315 3.51 1.60 12.56
CA HIS A 315 4.74 1.19 11.89
C HIS A 315 5.92 1.00 12.87
N CYS A 316 6.19 -0.25 13.26
CA CYS A 316 7.30 -0.66 14.14
C CYS A 316 8.29 -1.58 13.40
N ALA A 317 8.66 -1.22 12.17
CA ALA A 317 9.46 -2.05 11.27
C ALA A 317 10.43 -1.21 10.41
N HIS A 318 11.20 -1.88 9.55
CA HIS A 318 12.01 -1.29 8.46
C HIS A 318 13.12 -0.32 8.89
N GLY A 319 13.47 -0.27 10.18
CA GLY A 319 14.48 0.62 10.73
C GLY A 319 14.00 2.04 11.02
N TYR A 320 12.69 2.30 10.92
CA TYR A 320 12.10 3.56 11.33
C TYR A 320 12.00 3.66 12.86
N LEU A 321 11.56 4.81 13.40
CA LEU A 321 11.81 5.19 14.79
C LEU A 321 11.46 4.08 15.80
N LEU A 322 10.21 3.61 15.80
CA LEU A 322 9.76 2.58 16.75
C LEU A 322 10.55 1.26 16.61
N HIS A 323 11.01 0.91 15.41
CA HIS A 323 11.86 -0.27 15.19
C HIS A 323 13.28 -0.07 15.73
N SER A 324 13.85 1.13 15.55
CA SER A 324 15.19 1.44 16.03
C SER A 324 15.29 1.40 17.56
N PHE A 325 14.19 1.59 18.29
CA PHE A 325 14.10 1.35 19.74
C PHE A 325 14.16 -0.15 20.09
N LEU A 326 13.63 -1.04 19.24
CA LEU A 326 13.56 -2.47 19.54
C LEU A 326 14.94 -3.14 19.56
N SER A 327 15.85 -2.77 18.65
CA SER A 327 17.16 -3.43 18.52
C SER A 327 18.25 -2.78 19.37
N PRO A 328 19.01 -3.52 20.20
CA PRO A 328 20.11 -2.97 20.99
C PRO A 328 21.33 -2.61 20.12
N VAL A 329 21.32 -2.94 18.81
CA VAL A 329 22.29 -2.42 17.84
C VAL A 329 22.12 -0.91 17.68
N THR A 330 20.87 -0.44 17.63
CA THR A 330 20.50 0.96 17.33
C THR A 330 20.03 1.76 18.56
N ASN A 331 19.59 1.08 19.62
CA ASN A 331 19.22 1.67 20.90
C ASN A 331 20.30 1.40 21.95
N LYS A 332 21.05 2.44 22.36
CA LYS A 332 22.11 2.36 23.37
C LYS A 332 21.73 3.03 24.69
N ARG A 333 20.45 3.38 24.87
CA ARG A 333 19.97 4.12 26.05
C ARG A 333 20.12 3.31 27.33
N THR A 334 20.35 4.02 28.42
CA THR A 334 20.43 3.48 29.79
C THR A 334 19.23 3.87 30.66
N ASP A 335 18.23 4.55 30.08
CA ASP A 335 16.98 4.94 30.73
C ASP A 335 15.90 3.84 30.61
N SER A 336 14.66 4.16 30.99
CA SER A 336 13.51 3.25 30.88
C SER A 336 13.14 2.84 29.45
N TYR A 337 13.81 3.38 28.42
CA TYR A 337 13.57 3.07 27.01
C TYR A 337 14.73 2.32 26.33
N GLY A 338 15.76 1.89 27.06
CA GLY A 338 16.84 1.03 26.52
C GLY A 338 17.34 -0.07 27.46
N GLY A 339 18.31 -0.84 26.99
CA GLY A 339 18.85 -2.01 27.69
C GLY A 339 17.94 -3.25 27.58
N SER A 340 17.10 -3.48 28.60
CA SER A 340 16.28 -4.70 28.69
C SER A 340 15.25 -4.81 27.55
N PHE A 341 14.72 -6.02 27.34
CA PHE A 341 13.67 -6.24 26.34
C PHE A 341 12.43 -5.36 26.63
N GLU A 342 11.98 -5.32 27.88
CA GLU A 342 10.84 -4.54 28.36
C GLU A 342 11.00 -3.04 28.10
N ASN A 343 12.21 -2.53 28.29
CA ASN A 343 12.53 -1.13 28.02
C ASN A 343 12.57 -0.84 26.51
N ARG A 344 13.21 -1.71 25.73
CA ARG A 344 13.30 -1.57 24.26
C ARG A 344 11.93 -1.61 23.58
N VAL A 345 11.00 -2.44 24.06
CA VAL A 345 9.61 -2.48 23.54
C VAL A 345 8.70 -1.39 24.13
N ARG A 346 9.11 -0.69 25.20
CA ARG A 346 8.22 0.21 25.98
C ARG A 346 7.50 1.23 25.12
N LEU A 347 8.21 1.93 24.24
CA LEU A 347 7.64 2.97 23.37
C LEU A 347 6.54 2.43 22.44
N LEU A 348 6.62 1.16 22.00
CA LEU A 348 5.54 0.55 21.23
C LEU A 348 4.28 0.37 22.09
N PHE A 349 4.41 -0.06 23.34
CA PHE A 349 3.27 -0.22 24.26
C PHE A 349 2.69 1.13 24.72
N ASP A 350 3.53 2.16 24.89
CA ASP A 350 3.10 3.53 25.17
C ASP A 350 2.25 4.08 23.99
N VAL A 351 2.72 3.89 22.74
CA VAL A 351 1.97 4.26 21.52
C VAL A 351 0.68 3.47 21.36
N VAL A 352 0.69 2.14 21.59
CA VAL A 352 -0.53 1.30 21.58
C VAL A 352 -1.55 1.79 22.61
N GLY A 353 -1.11 2.15 23.81
CA GLY A 353 -1.97 2.73 24.85
C GLY A 353 -2.58 4.06 24.44
N ALA A 354 -1.73 5.02 24.04
CA ALA A 354 -2.17 6.37 23.69
C ALA A 354 -3.11 6.40 22.47
N ILE A 355 -2.96 5.47 21.52
CA ILE A 355 -3.91 5.27 20.41
C ILE A 355 -5.24 4.68 20.91
N ARG A 356 -5.21 3.68 21.82
CA ARG A 356 -6.44 3.10 22.39
C ARG A 356 -7.25 4.05 23.27
N GLU A 357 -6.68 5.15 23.73
CA GLU A 357 -7.43 6.23 24.40
C GLU A 357 -8.31 7.07 23.47
N VAL A 358 -8.14 6.99 22.14
CA VAL A 358 -8.85 7.84 21.17
C VAL A 358 -9.55 7.11 20.02
N VAL A 359 -9.23 5.83 19.78
CA VAL A 359 -9.94 5.02 18.77
C VAL A 359 -11.14 4.29 19.40
N PRO A 360 -12.25 4.07 18.68
CA PRO A 360 -13.36 3.25 19.17
C PRO A 360 -12.89 1.84 19.55
N GLU A 361 -13.44 1.26 20.63
CA GLU A 361 -13.12 -0.11 21.04
C GLU A 361 -13.40 -1.13 19.91
N THR A 362 -14.38 -0.83 19.05
CA THR A 362 -14.79 -1.63 17.89
C THR A 362 -13.81 -1.59 16.70
N MET A 363 -12.90 -0.60 16.66
CA MET A 363 -11.94 -0.40 15.57
C MET A 363 -10.70 -1.29 15.75
N PRO A 364 -10.25 -2.01 14.71
CA PRO A 364 -9.02 -2.78 14.80
C PRO A 364 -7.76 -1.91 14.88
N LEU A 365 -6.81 -2.34 15.72
CA LEU A 365 -5.45 -1.81 15.76
C LEU A 365 -4.47 -2.90 15.35
N MET A 366 -3.61 -2.60 14.38
CA MET A 366 -2.50 -3.45 13.96
C MET A 366 -1.16 -2.89 14.43
N VAL A 367 -0.17 -3.75 14.56
CA VAL A 367 1.25 -3.37 14.58
C VAL A 367 1.95 -4.06 13.40
N ARG A 368 2.81 -3.36 12.67
CA ARG A 368 3.74 -3.98 11.72
C ARG A 368 5.13 -4.02 12.32
N VAL A 369 5.74 -5.20 12.37
CA VAL A 369 7.08 -5.42 12.93
C VAL A 369 8.04 -6.00 11.89
N SER A 370 9.34 -5.69 12.02
CA SER A 370 10.39 -6.43 11.33
C SER A 370 10.82 -7.59 12.22
N ALA A 371 10.60 -8.84 11.79
CA ALA A 371 10.80 -10.03 12.63
C ALA A 371 12.27 -10.46 12.81
N THR A 372 13.21 -9.73 12.23
CA THR A 372 14.66 -9.80 12.47
C THR A 372 15.33 -8.62 11.76
N ASP A 373 16.48 -8.16 12.25
CA ASP A 373 17.38 -7.22 11.59
C ASP A 373 18.18 -7.85 10.44
N TRP A 374 18.23 -9.19 10.33
CA TRP A 374 19.13 -9.96 9.45
C TRP A 374 20.62 -9.63 9.64
N LEU A 375 21.03 -9.31 10.87
CA LEU A 375 22.43 -9.13 11.22
C LEU A 375 23.07 -10.46 11.62
N ASP A 376 24.39 -10.49 11.50
CA ASP A 376 25.24 -11.59 11.97
C ASP A 376 25.41 -11.50 13.49
N GLU A 377 25.16 -12.60 14.21
CA GLU A 377 25.12 -12.60 15.69
C GLU A 377 26.53 -12.52 16.32
N ASP A 378 27.58 -13.00 15.64
CA ASP A 378 28.95 -12.87 16.13
C ASP A 378 29.46 -11.42 16.03
N ALA A 379 29.03 -10.69 14.97
CA ALA A 379 29.32 -9.28 14.79
C ALA A 379 28.38 -8.33 15.57
N TYR A 380 27.11 -8.71 15.76
CA TYR A 380 26.06 -7.88 16.37
C TYR A 380 25.26 -8.66 17.44
N PRO A 381 25.91 -9.11 18.53
CA PRO A 381 25.28 -9.97 19.53
C PRO A 381 24.05 -9.32 20.17
N GLY A 382 22.96 -10.09 20.24
CA GLY A 382 21.66 -9.66 20.75
C GLY A 382 20.88 -8.75 19.79
N ALA A 383 21.23 -8.69 18.50
CA ALA A 383 20.46 -7.96 17.49
C ALA A 383 18.97 -8.38 17.48
N TRP A 384 18.09 -7.54 16.93
CA TRP A 384 16.66 -7.88 16.91
C TRP A 384 16.39 -9.11 16.04
N ASP A 385 15.71 -10.10 16.61
CA ASP A 385 15.58 -11.43 16.03
C ASP A 385 14.15 -12.00 16.14
N ILE A 386 13.98 -13.21 15.62
CA ILE A 386 12.69 -13.92 15.58
C ILE A 386 12.27 -14.48 16.95
N VAL A 387 13.20 -14.77 17.86
CA VAL A 387 12.89 -15.12 19.26
C VAL A 387 12.33 -13.92 20.01
N GLN A 388 12.99 -12.76 19.92
CA GLN A 388 12.49 -11.50 20.49
C GLN A 388 11.17 -11.05 19.85
N THR A 389 10.99 -11.28 18.55
CA THR A 389 9.70 -11.02 17.88
C THR A 389 8.59 -11.96 18.38
N VAL A 390 8.90 -13.23 18.65
CA VAL A 390 7.96 -14.18 19.27
C VAL A 390 7.61 -13.77 20.70
N GLU A 391 8.56 -13.26 21.48
CA GLU A 391 8.26 -12.72 22.82
C GLU A 391 7.37 -11.47 22.73
N LEU A 392 7.67 -10.53 21.82
CA LEU A 392 6.84 -9.36 21.59
C LEU A 392 5.41 -9.76 21.20
N ALA A 393 5.28 -10.72 20.29
CA ALA A 393 3.98 -11.24 19.86
C ALA A 393 3.19 -11.85 21.04
N LYS A 394 3.85 -12.57 21.96
CA LYS A 394 3.23 -13.11 23.17
C LYS A 394 2.74 -11.99 24.11
N LYS A 395 3.58 -10.99 24.40
CA LYS A 395 3.15 -9.84 25.22
C LYS A 395 2.02 -9.03 24.58
N LEU A 396 1.98 -8.92 23.24
CA LEU A 396 0.87 -8.29 22.51
C LEU A 396 -0.43 -9.13 22.55
N ASP A 397 -0.33 -10.47 22.48
CA ASP A 397 -1.48 -11.37 22.60
C ASP A 397 -2.04 -11.43 24.03
N GLU A 398 -1.18 -11.31 25.05
CA GLU A 398 -1.53 -11.19 26.47
C GLU A 398 -2.21 -9.85 26.78
N ASP A 399 -1.67 -8.75 26.25
CA ASP A 399 -2.21 -7.39 26.39
C ASP A 399 -3.56 -7.20 25.68
N GLY A 400 -3.72 -7.77 24.48
CA GLY A 400 -4.99 -7.80 23.76
C GLY A 400 -5.48 -6.46 23.20
N ARG A 401 -4.70 -5.37 23.29
CA ARG A 401 -5.00 -4.09 22.62
C ARG A 401 -4.62 -4.07 21.14
N VAL A 402 -3.84 -5.04 20.65
CA VAL A 402 -3.50 -5.21 19.23
C VAL A 402 -4.22 -6.43 18.68
N ASP A 403 -4.89 -6.27 17.54
CA ASP A 403 -5.75 -7.29 16.95
C ASP A 403 -5.04 -8.10 15.86
N LEU A 404 -4.04 -7.50 15.20
CA LEU A 404 -3.26 -8.14 14.15
C LEU A 404 -1.79 -7.66 14.12
N LEU A 405 -0.85 -8.61 14.08
CA LEU A 405 0.59 -8.37 13.94
C LEU A 405 1.05 -8.69 12.50
N ASP A 406 1.53 -7.68 11.79
CA ASP A 406 2.00 -7.77 10.41
C ASP A 406 3.50 -8.00 10.34
N ILE A 407 3.89 -9.18 9.86
CA ILE A 407 5.26 -9.70 9.93
C ILE A 407 6.04 -9.38 8.65
N SER A 408 6.88 -8.36 8.75
CA SER A 408 7.93 -8.00 7.77
C SER A 408 9.31 -8.36 8.33
N SER A 409 10.40 -7.83 7.78
CA SER A 409 11.77 -8.01 8.32
C SER A 409 12.76 -6.98 7.77
N GLY A 410 13.91 -6.84 8.45
CA GLY A 410 15.03 -6.00 8.06
C GLY A 410 14.80 -4.49 8.16
N GLY A 411 15.71 -3.75 7.53
CA GLY A 411 15.73 -2.30 7.33
C GLY A 411 16.48 -1.49 8.38
N ASN A 412 16.85 -2.08 9.51
CA ASN A 412 17.40 -1.33 10.66
C ASN A 412 18.85 -0.89 10.52
N HIS A 413 19.67 -1.68 9.82
CA HIS A 413 21.12 -1.49 9.73
C HIS A 413 21.61 -1.83 8.32
N PRO A 414 22.60 -1.12 7.75
CA PRO A 414 23.09 -1.36 6.38
C PRO A 414 23.75 -2.74 6.22
N ASP A 415 24.41 -3.26 7.25
CA ASP A 415 25.08 -4.56 7.21
C ASP A 415 24.16 -5.78 7.08
N GLN A 416 22.83 -5.61 7.16
CA GLN A 416 21.85 -6.69 7.03
C GLN A 416 22.13 -7.63 5.83
N LYS A 417 22.12 -8.94 6.07
CA LYS A 417 22.37 -9.97 5.06
C LYS A 417 21.08 -10.70 4.67
N ILE A 418 20.16 -9.94 4.08
CA ILE A 418 18.91 -10.50 3.54
C ILE A 418 19.22 -11.32 2.29
N ALA A 419 18.83 -12.61 2.26
CA ALA A 419 18.79 -13.45 1.07
C ALA A 419 17.33 -13.58 0.58
N PRO A 420 16.84 -12.75 -0.37
CA PRO A 420 15.41 -12.66 -0.63
C PRO A 420 14.94 -13.76 -1.60
N HIS A 421 14.31 -14.81 -1.06
CA HIS A 421 13.52 -15.78 -1.83
C HIS A 421 12.02 -15.49 -1.71
N SER A 422 11.17 -16.34 -2.29
CA SER A 422 9.71 -16.24 -2.23
C SER A 422 9.15 -16.36 -0.81
N GLU A 423 9.89 -16.90 0.17
CA GLU A 423 9.29 -17.38 1.44
C GLU A 423 9.94 -16.84 2.72
N TYR A 424 11.04 -16.10 2.60
CA TYR A 424 11.84 -15.57 3.73
C TYR A 424 11.07 -14.78 4.80
N GLN A 425 9.95 -14.12 4.46
CA GLN A 425 9.05 -13.43 5.41
C GLN A 425 7.81 -14.27 5.77
N LEU A 426 7.47 -15.27 4.95
CA LEU A 426 6.35 -16.18 5.16
C LEU A 426 6.69 -17.20 6.26
N GLU A 427 7.93 -17.71 6.25
CA GLU A 427 8.48 -18.60 7.28
C GLU A 427 8.58 -17.91 8.65
N LEU A 428 8.96 -16.62 8.68
CA LEU A 428 8.97 -15.81 9.90
C LEU A 428 7.55 -15.65 10.47
N ALA A 429 6.55 -15.37 9.62
CA ALA A 429 5.15 -15.25 10.03
C ALA A 429 4.58 -16.60 10.54
N ALA A 430 4.86 -17.69 9.84
CA ALA A 430 4.45 -19.04 10.25
C ALA A 430 5.10 -19.47 11.58
N ARG A 431 6.36 -19.09 11.83
CA ARG A 431 7.01 -19.29 13.13
C ARG A 431 6.29 -18.51 14.24
N VAL A 432 5.98 -17.22 14.05
CA VAL A 432 5.21 -16.46 15.06
C VAL A 432 3.85 -17.11 15.34
N VAL A 433 3.12 -17.55 14.31
CA VAL A 433 1.86 -18.30 14.45
C VAL A 433 2.03 -19.57 15.28
N ARG A 434 3.06 -20.37 15.01
CA ARG A 434 3.32 -21.63 15.71
C ARG A 434 3.67 -21.43 17.19
N GLU A 435 4.48 -20.41 17.49
CA GLU A 435 4.92 -20.12 18.86
C GLU A 435 3.85 -19.43 19.72
N LEU A 436 2.86 -18.77 19.10
CA LEU A 436 1.62 -18.30 19.74
C LEU A 436 0.57 -19.42 19.89
N GLY A 437 0.55 -20.36 18.95
CA GLY A 437 -0.42 -21.46 18.90
C GLY A 437 -1.80 -21.08 18.36
N GLU A 438 -2.72 -22.03 18.44
CA GLU A 438 -4.07 -21.93 17.86
C GLU A 438 -5.04 -21.05 18.68
N LYS A 439 -4.80 -20.95 20.00
CA LYS A 439 -5.70 -20.25 20.94
C LYS A 439 -5.48 -18.73 21.01
N ARG A 440 -4.52 -18.20 20.25
CA ARG A 440 -4.16 -16.79 20.19
C ARG A 440 -5.35 -15.89 19.82
N ARG A 441 -5.45 -14.73 20.47
CA ARG A 441 -6.39 -13.66 20.10
C ARG A 441 -5.82 -12.87 18.93
N LEU A 442 -4.57 -12.45 19.06
CA LEU A 442 -3.75 -11.73 18.09
C LEU A 442 -3.69 -12.49 16.76
N LYS A 443 -4.18 -11.86 15.69
CA LYS A 443 -4.07 -12.39 14.33
C LYS A 443 -2.68 -12.08 13.77
N VAL A 444 -2.21 -12.89 12.82
CA VAL A 444 -0.89 -12.69 12.20
C VAL A 444 -1.07 -12.54 10.70
N SER A 445 -0.38 -11.59 10.08
CA SER A 445 -0.27 -11.51 8.62
C SER A 445 1.16 -11.65 8.16
N ALA A 446 1.29 -12.16 6.93
CA ALA A 446 2.57 -12.20 6.21
C ALA A 446 2.58 -11.14 5.09
N VAL A 447 3.76 -10.57 4.83
CA VAL A 447 4.02 -9.67 3.69
C VAL A 447 5.26 -10.12 2.94
N GLY A 448 5.37 -9.73 1.67
CA GLY A 448 6.53 -10.07 0.84
C GLY A 448 6.46 -11.48 0.26
N GLY A 449 7.22 -11.73 -0.82
CA GLY A 449 7.22 -13.03 -1.50
C GLY A 449 5.98 -13.34 -2.35
N VAL A 450 4.78 -13.18 -1.78
CA VAL A 450 3.48 -13.48 -2.40
C VAL A 450 3.31 -12.74 -3.74
N ALA A 451 3.23 -13.52 -4.82
CA ALA A 451 3.07 -13.04 -6.20
C ALA A 451 1.88 -13.66 -6.95
N ASP A 452 1.25 -14.69 -6.38
CA ASP A 452 0.23 -15.54 -7.03
C ASP A 452 -0.74 -16.13 -6.00
N GLY A 453 -1.89 -16.61 -6.49
CA GLY A 453 -2.95 -17.18 -5.68
C GLY A 453 -2.54 -18.45 -4.94
N GLN A 454 -1.71 -19.31 -5.55
CA GLN A 454 -1.27 -20.56 -4.91
C GLN A 454 -0.37 -20.28 -3.70
N THR A 455 0.57 -19.36 -3.81
CA THR A 455 1.41 -18.90 -2.69
C THR A 455 0.57 -18.21 -1.62
N ALA A 456 -0.38 -17.34 -2.02
CA ALA A 456 -1.27 -16.66 -1.09
C ALA A 456 -2.15 -17.63 -0.29
N GLU A 457 -2.71 -18.66 -0.93
CA GLU A 457 -3.50 -19.70 -0.27
C GLU A 457 -2.63 -20.57 0.64
N ARG A 458 -1.48 -21.04 0.15
CA ARG A 458 -0.56 -21.92 0.91
C ARG A 458 -0.08 -21.30 2.21
N VAL A 459 0.26 -20.00 2.18
CA VAL A 459 0.66 -19.23 3.38
C VAL A 459 -0.45 -19.20 4.43
N LEU A 460 -1.71 -19.11 3.99
CA LEU A 460 -2.86 -19.12 4.88
C LEU A 460 -3.17 -20.53 5.38
N SER A 461 -3.14 -21.56 4.52
CA SER A 461 -3.56 -22.92 4.86
C SER A 461 -2.48 -23.70 5.64
N GLU A 462 -1.25 -23.74 5.14
CA GLU A 462 -0.11 -24.45 5.75
C GLU A 462 0.62 -23.58 6.78
N GLY A 463 0.87 -22.31 6.45
CA GLY A 463 1.56 -21.36 7.34
C GLY A 463 0.71 -20.88 8.53
N GLY A 464 -0.59 -21.19 8.54
CA GLY A 464 -1.52 -20.91 9.64
C GLY A 464 -1.82 -19.43 9.90
N VAL A 465 -1.29 -18.51 9.08
CA VAL A 465 -1.51 -17.07 9.23
C VAL A 465 -2.97 -16.69 8.90
N ASP A 466 -3.37 -15.50 9.30
CA ASP A 466 -4.75 -15.02 9.22
C ASP A 466 -5.02 -14.15 7.99
N ALA A 467 -4.03 -13.39 7.51
CA ALA A 467 -4.12 -12.57 6.30
C ALA A 467 -2.79 -12.51 5.54
N VAL A 468 -2.85 -12.11 4.26
CA VAL A 468 -1.66 -11.80 3.44
C VAL A 468 -1.75 -10.39 2.90
N PHE A 469 -0.71 -9.60 3.11
CA PHE A 469 -0.58 -8.26 2.53
C PHE A 469 0.36 -8.30 1.34
N VAL A 470 -0.13 -7.84 0.19
CA VAL A 470 0.64 -7.79 -1.05
C VAL A 470 0.92 -6.33 -1.40
N GLY A 471 2.11 -6.07 -1.93
CA GLY A 471 2.52 -4.74 -2.41
C GLY A 471 2.68 -4.71 -3.92
N ARG A 472 3.90 -4.99 -4.38
CA ARG A 472 4.37 -4.84 -5.79
C ARG A 472 3.47 -5.43 -6.88
N ALA A 473 2.64 -6.45 -6.61
CA ALA A 473 1.68 -6.97 -7.60
C ALA A 473 0.61 -5.91 -7.94
N TRP A 474 0.05 -5.22 -6.95
CA TRP A 474 -0.95 -4.15 -7.15
C TRP A 474 -0.43 -2.97 -7.98
N LEU A 475 0.88 -2.68 -7.87
CA LEU A 475 1.54 -1.64 -8.66
C LEU A 475 1.76 -2.05 -10.14
N ARG A 476 1.77 -3.36 -10.42
CA ARG A 476 2.03 -3.92 -11.76
C ARG A 476 0.76 -4.34 -12.48
N GLU A 477 -0.28 -4.75 -11.76
CA GLU A 477 -1.39 -5.54 -12.30
C GLU A 477 -2.76 -4.99 -11.87
N ALA A 478 -3.64 -4.76 -12.85
CA ALA A 478 -4.97 -4.20 -12.64
C ALA A 478 -5.99 -5.19 -12.02
N ASN A 479 -5.65 -6.47 -11.90
CA ASN A 479 -6.62 -7.54 -11.64
C ASN A 479 -6.13 -8.64 -10.66
N VAL A 480 -5.22 -8.31 -9.73
CA VAL A 480 -4.57 -9.26 -8.79
C VAL A 480 -5.55 -10.26 -8.16
N VAL A 481 -6.64 -9.78 -7.54
CA VAL A 481 -7.68 -10.62 -6.90
C VAL A 481 -8.36 -11.58 -7.87
N GLU A 482 -8.69 -11.13 -9.08
CA GLU A 482 -9.31 -12.00 -10.10
C GLU A 482 -8.33 -13.01 -10.68
N ARG A 483 -7.05 -12.62 -10.81
CA ARG A 483 -5.98 -13.54 -11.19
C ARG A 483 -5.80 -14.62 -10.12
N PHE A 484 -5.71 -14.25 -8.84
CA PHE A 484 -5.55 -15.18 -7.72
C PHE A 484 -6.78 -16.10 -7.59
N ALA A 485 -8.00 -15.57 -7.80
CA ALA A 485 -9.22 -16.37 -7.84
C ALA A 485 -9.19 -17.42 -8.96
N ARG A 486 -8.84 -17.01 -10.19
CA ARG A 486 -8.68 -17.90 -11.35
C ARG A 486 -7.59 -18.95 -11.13
N GLU A 487 -6.46 -18.56 -10.55
CA GLU A 487 -5.34 -19.44 -10.18
C GLU A 487 -5.73 -20.52 -9.16
N LEU A 488 -6.71 -20.23 -8.31
CA LEU A 488 -7.30 -21.15 -7.34
C LEU A 488 -8.61 -21.81 -7.82
N GLY A 489 -8.98 -21.64 -9.10
CA GLY A 489 -10.18 -22.27 -9.69
C GLY A 489 -11.52 -21.71 -9.18
N VAL A 490 -11.53 -20.53 -8.56
CA VAL A 490 -12.74 -19.90 -7.99
C VAL A 490 -13.09 -18.58 -8.68
N ARG A 491 -14.27 -18.05 -8.35
CA ARG A 491 -14.79 -16.79 -8.91
C ARG A 491 -15.15 -15.82 -7.78
N VAL A 492 -14.94 -14.54 -8.05
CA VAL A 492 -15.23 -13.44 -7.12
C VAL A 492 -16.12 -12.38 -7.77
N GLU A 493 -16.86 -11.64 -6.95
CA GLU A 493 -17.68 -10.52 -7.37
C GLU A 493 -16.83 -9.39 -7.96
N GLY A 494 -17.32 -8.80 -9.04
CA GLY A 494 -16.72 -7.61 -9.65
C GLY A 494 -17.41 -6.32 -9.20
N ILE A 495 -16.78 -5.18 -9.45
CA ILE A 495 -17.45 -3.89 -9.34
C ILE A 495 -18.60 -3.83 -10.36
N ARG A 496 -19.83 -3.52 -9.92
CA ARG A 496 -21.07 -3.53 -10.74
C ARG A 496 -20.95 -2.73 -12.04
N GLN A 497 -20.24 -1.61 -12.00
CA GLN A 497 -19.97 -0.73 -13.13
C GLN A 497 -19.26 -1.48 -14.28
N TYR A 498 -18.45 -2.50 -13.96
CA TYR A 498 -17.69 -3.31 -14.92
C TYR A 498 -18.40 -4.60 -15.36
N HIS A 499 -19.71 -4.77 -15.13
CA HIS A 499 -20.46 -5.98 -15.53
C HIS A 499 -20.33 -6.37 -17.02
N ARG A 500 -19.95 -5.42 -17.90
CA ARG A 500 -19.73 -5.63 -19.34
C ARG A 500 -18.33 -6.11 -19.73
N ARG A 501 -17.40 -6.28 -18.78
CA ARG A 501 -16.02 -6.75 -19.03
C ARG A 501 -15.87 -8.17 -19.59
N GLY A 502 -16.99 -8.81 -19.93
CA GLY A 502 -17.11 -10.25 -20.14
C GLY A 502 -17.16 -11.02 -18.83
N ARG A 503 -17.65 -12.26 -18.91
CA ARG A 503 -17.15 -13.31 -18.01
C ARG A 503 -15.85 -13.81 -18.65
N TRP A 504 -14.80 -14.04 -17.87
CA TRP A 504 -13.69 -14.84 -18.35
C TRP A 504 -14.25 -16.19 -18.79
N VAL A 505 -14.12 -16.50 -20.08
CA VAL A 505 -14.49 -17.82 -20.60
C VAL A 505 -13.52 -18.80 -19.98
N GLU A 506 -14.02 -19.81 -19.28
CA GLU A 506 -13.21 -20.98 -18.94
C GLU A 506 -12.73 -21.56 -20.26
N GLU A 507 -11.42 -21.46 -20.52
CA GLU A 507 -10.79 -22.27 -21.56
C GLU A 507 -11.07 -23.73 -21.18
N LYS A 508 -12.05 -24.33 -21.86
CA LYS A 508 -12.27 -25.77 -21.79
C LYS A 508 -10.93 -26.40 -22.12
N LYS A 509 -10.28 -27.03 -21.13
CA LYS A 509 -9.16 -27.93 -21.38
C LYS A 509 -9.59 -28.82 -22.54
N PRO A 510 -8.85 -28.86 -23.67
CA PRO A 510 -9.29 -29.61 -24.82
C PRO A 510 -9.55 -31.03 -24.38
N GLU A 511 -10.78 -31.50 -24.58
CA GLU A 511 -11.17 -32.86 -24.24
C GLU A 511 -10.22 -33.78 -25.01
N VAL A 512 -9.32 -34.44 -24.27
CA VAL A 512 -8.46 -35.49 -24.82
C VAL A 512 -9.40 -36.60 -25.24
N ARG A 513 -9.83 -36.55 -26.50
CA ARG A 513 -10.53 -37.65 -27.14
C ARG A 513 -9.64 -38.87 -26.96
N ALA A 514 -10.09 -39.81 -26.13
CA ALA A 514 -9.48 -41.11 -26.07
C ALA A 514 -9.61 -41.72 -27.47
N GLU A 515 -8.51 -41.72 -28.23
CA GLU A 515 -8.48 -42.33 -29.55
C GLU A 515 -8.85 -43.80 -29.38
N GLY A 516 -9.81 -44.24 -30.22
CA GLY A 516 -10.39 -45.56 -30.09
C GLY A 516 -9.31 -46.63 -30.23
N LYS A 517 -9.42 -47.70 -29.45
CA LYS A 517 -8.62 -48.90 -29.65
C LYS A 517 -8.81 -49.39 -31.10
N LEU A 518 -7.71 -49.60 -31.79
CA LEU A 518 -7.61 -50.51 -32.94
C LEU A 518 -7.63 -51.96 -32.44
#